data_AF-M2YW47-F1
#
_entry.id   AF-M2YW47-F1
#
_cell.length_a   1.000
_cell.length_b   1.000
_cell.length_c   1.000
_cell.angle_alpha   90.00
_cell.angle_beta   90.00
_cell.angle_gamma   90.00
#
_symmetry.space_group_name_H-M   'P 1'
#
loop_
_entity.id
_entity.type
_entity.pdbx_description
1 polymer ?
#
loop_
_entity_poly.entity_id
_entity_poly.type
_entity_poly.pdbx_seq_one_letter_code
_entity_poly.pdbx_strand_id
1 'polypeptide(L)' 'MDPDQLFVRGAAQRKAAVICRHCPVMLQCGADALDNRVEFGVWGGMTERQRRALLKQHPEVDSWADFFEAQRQHQSAV' A
#
# COMPACT_ATOMS: atom_id res chain seq x y z
N MET A 1 -20.72 -0.99 -0.53
CA MET A 1 -19.54 -0.22 -0.09
C MET A 1 -19.88 1.23 -0.26
N ASP A 2 -19.87 2.01 0.82
CA ASP A 2 -20.09 3.45 0.77
C ASP A 2 -18.76 4.15 0.38
N PRO A 3 -18.71 4.89 -0.75
CA PRO A 3 -17.50 5.58 -1.20
C PRO A 3 -16.89 6.50 -0.14
N ASP A 4 -17.72 7.13 0.68
CA ASP A 4 -17.27 8.12 1.68
C ASP A 4 -16.39 7.51 2.77
N GLN A 5 -16.46 6.18 2.95
CA GLN A 5 -15.61 5.46 3.90
C GLN A 5 -14.18 5.24 3.40
N LEU A 6 -13.92 5.38 2.10
CA LEU A 6 -12.62 5.15 1.47
C LEU A 6 -11.84 6.45 1.22
N PHE A 7 -12.54 7.58 1.06
CA PHE A 7 -11.95 8.90 0.79
C PHE A 7 -11.73 9.75 2.05
N VAL A 8 -11.29 9.12 3.13
CA VAL A 8 -11.06 9.78 4.44
C VAL A 8 -9.62 10.28 4.61
N ARG A 9 -9.40 11.27 5.47
CA ARG A 9 -8.08 11.85 5.79
C ARG A 9 -7.61 11.52 7.21
N GLY A 10 -6.31 11.60 7.45
CA GLY A 10 -5.72 11.50 8.79
C GLY A 10 -6.01 10.18 9.49
N ALA A 11 -6.36 10.22 10.78
CA ALA A 11 -6.54 9.01 11.60
C ALA A 11 -7.66 8.08 11.08
N ALA A 12 -8.64 8.61 10.36
CA ALA A 12 -9.74 7.83 9.78
C ALA A 12 -9.27 6.85 8.68
N GLN A 13 -8.13 7.12 8.03
CA GLN A 13 -7.53 6.23 7.02
C GLN A 13 -7.20 4.84 7.58
N ARG A 14 -7.03 4.69 8.90
CA ARG A 14 -6.80 3.37 9.51
C ARG A 14 -7.98 2.42 9.32
N LYS A 15 -9.22 2.94 9.34
CA LYS A 15 -10.41 2.11 9.12
C LYS A 15 -10.51 1.67 7.66
N ALA A 16 -10.24 2.59 6.72
CA ALA A 16 -10.16 2.27 5.29
C ALA A 16 -9.05 1.24 4.98
N ALA A 17 -7.90 1.32 5.66
CA ALA A 17 -6.81 0.35 5.49
C ALA A 17 -7.22 -1.09 5.89
N VAL A 18 -8.09 -1.27 6.88
CA VAL A 18 -8.61 -2.60 7.24
C VAL A 18 -9.46 -3.19 6.12
N ILE A 19 -10.27 -2.36 5.45
CA ILE A 19 -11.06 -2.78 4.29
C ILE A 19 -10.13 -3.21 3.15
N CYS A 20 -9.12 -2.40 2.83
CA CYS A 20 -8.18 -2.68 1.76
C CYS A 20 -7.41 -4.01 1.94
N ARG A 21 -7.24 -4.50 3.17
CA ARG A 21 -6.52 -5.76 3.45
C ARG A 21 -7.20 -7.01 2.92
N HIS A 22 -8.48 -6.93 2.55
CA HIS A 22 -9.20 -8.07 1.95
C HIS A 22 -9.29 -7.95 0.42
N CYS A 23 -8.69 -6.91 -0.16
CA CYS A 23 -8.72 -6.68 -1.60
C CYS A 23 -7.80 -7.69 -2.31
N PRO A 24 -8.28 -8.43 -3.34
CA PRO A 24 -7.48 -9.44 -4.03
C PRO A 24 -6.28 -8.82 -4.77
N VAL A 25 -6.35 -7.53 -5.12
CA VAL A 25 -5.30 -6.80 -5.84
C VAL A 25 -4.46 -5.91 -4.91
N MET A 26 -4.46 -6.17 -3.60
CA MET A 26 -3.79 -5.31 -2.61
C MET A 26 -2.32 -5.04 -2.95
N LEU A 27 -1.58 -6.07 -3.38
CA LEU A 27 -0.15 -5.95 -3.70
C LEU A 27 0.09 -5.12 -4.96
N GLN A 28 -0.69 -5.36 -6.01
CA GLN A 28 -0.61 -4.57 -7.25
C GLN A 28 -0.98 -3.10 -7.00
N CYS A 29 -2.07 -2.87 -6.25
CA CYS A 29 -2.51 -1.54 -5.85
C CYS A 29 -1.46 -0.80 -4.99
N GLY A 30 -0.79 -1.53 -4.09
CA GLY A 30 0.29 -0.98 -3.27
C GLY A 30 1.52 -0.62 -4.08
N ALA A 31 1.93 -1.50 -5.01
CA ALA A 31 3.07 -1.27 -5.89
C ALA A 31 2.84 -0.04 -6.76
N ASP A 32 1.70 0.00 -7.46
CA ASP A 32 1.35 1.09 -8.36
C ASP A 32 1.31 2.44 -7.64
N ALA A 33 0.80 2.47 -6.40
CA ALA A 33 0.77 3.68 -5.59
C ALA A 33 2.18 4.15 -5.15
N LEU A 34 3.14 3.24 -4.98
CA LEU A 34 4.52 3.56 -4.60
C LEU A 34 5.34 4.00 -5.82
N ASP A 35 5.24 3.25 -6.92
CA ASP A 35 5.90 3.56 -8.21
C ASP A 35 5.47 4.95 -8.71
N ASN A 36 4.17 5.26 -8.66
CA ASN A 36 3.63 6.55 -9.08
C ASN A 36 3.66 7.64 -7.99
N ARG A 37 4.24 7.36 -6.81
CA ARG A 37 4.33 8.30 -5.67
C ARG A 37 3.00 8.97 -5.31
N VAL A 38 1.91 8.19 -5.31
CA VAL A 38 0.56 8.70 -5.05
C VAL A 38 0.49 9.39 -3.68
N GLU A 39 0.11 10.67 -3.69
CA GLU A 39 0.25 11.55 -2.54
C GLU A 39 -0.80 11.33 -1.45
N PHE A 40 -2.01 10.90 -1.84
CA PHE A 40 -3.20 10.88 -0.97
C PHE A 40 -3.88 9.52 -0.86
N GLY A 41 -4.65 9.33 0.21
CA GLY A 41 -5.55 8.20 0.40
C GLY A 41 -4.86 6.89 0.83
N VAL A 42 -5.67 5.83 0.92
CA VAL A 42 -5.23 4.48 1.31
C VAL A 42 -5.10 3.60 0.07
N TRP A 43 -3.94 2.97 -0.09
CA TRP A 43 -3.60 2.14 -1.24
C TRP A 43 -2.85 0.90 -0.77
N GLY A 44 -3.20 -0.28 -1.27
CA GLY A 44 -2.58 -1.55 -0.87
C GLY A 44 -2.56 -1.79 0.64
N GLY A 45 -3.57 -1.32 1.38
CA GLY A 45 -3.61 -1.43 2.85
C GLY A 45 -2.70 -0.45 3.61
N MET A 46 -2.07 0.50 2.91
CA MET A 46 -1.17 1.49 3.48
C MET A 46 -1.77 2.90 3.43
N THR A 47 -1.66 3.62 4.55
CA THR A 47 -1.89 5.07 4.61
C THR A 47 -0.77 5.84 3.89
N GLU A 48 -1.02 7.09 3.56
CA GLU A 48 -0.02 7.98 2.94
C GLU A 48 1.28 8.04 3.76
N ARG A 49 1.15 8.11 5.09
CA ARG A 49 2.30 8.18 6.00
C ARG A 49 3.14 6.91 5.95
N GLN A 50 2.49 5.74 5.83
CA GLN A 50 3.20 4.46 5.71
C GLN A 50 3.94 4.37 4.37
N ARG A 51 3.30 4.77 3.25
CA ARG A 51 3.97 4.81 1.95
C ARG A 51 5.18 5.74 1.93
N ARG A 52 5.03 6.96 2.47
CA ARG A 52 6.15 7.91 2.60
C ARG A 52 7.31 7.36 3.43
N ALA A 53 7.02 6.65 4.51
CA ALA A 53 8.05 6.00 5.32
C ALA A 53 8.76 4.87 4.54
N LEU A 54 8.00 4.06 3.81
CA LEU A 54 8.54 2.94 3.04
C LEU A 54 9.43 3.41 1.88
N LEU A 55 9.00 4.41 1.11
CA LEU A 55 9.81 5.05 0.06
C LEU A 55 11.11 5.64 0.61
N LYS A 56 11.09 6.16 1.85
CA LYS A 56 12.30 6.69 2.51
C LYS A 56 13.25 5.58 2.98
N GLN A 57 12.71 4.43 3.36
CA GLN A 57 13.50 3.28 3.82
C GLN A 57 14.16 2.53 2.68
N HIS A 58 13.54 2.54 1.49
CA HIS A 58 14.00 1.83 0.30
C HIS A 58 14.18 2.79 -0.88
N PRO A 59 15.12 3.75 -0.80
CA PRO A 59 15.41 4.64 -1.93
C PRO A 59 15.97 3.91 -3.15
N GLU A 60 16.45 2.68 -3.00
CA GLU A 60 17.03 1.82 -4.04
C GLU A 60 16.02 1.02 -4.87
N VAL A 61 14.73 1.03 -4.50
CA VAL A 61 13.72 0.21 -5.18
C VAL A 61 13.17 0.97 -6.38
N ASP A 62 13.44 0.44 -7.57
CA ASP A 62 12.98 0.98 -8.85
C ASP A 62 11.67 0.35 -9.35
N SER A 63 11.28 -0.81 -8.81
CA SER A 63 10.04 -1.55 -9.13
C SER A 63 9.44 -2.14 -7.86
N TRP A 64 8.34 -1.55 -7.38
CA TRP A 64 7.68 -2.02 -6.17
C TRP A 64 6.90 -3.33 -6.38
N ALA A 65 6.49 -3.62 -7.62
CA ALA A 65 5.85 -4.89 -7.96
C ALA A 65 6.81 -6.07 -7.73
N ASP A 66 8.03 -5.97 -8.25
CA ASP A 66 9.06 -7.01 -8.10
C ASP A 66 9.49 -7.15 -6.64
N PHE A 67 9.66 -6.02 -5.94
CA PHE A 67 9.99 -6.01 -4.52
C PHE A 67 8.96 -6.79 -3.68
N PHE A 68 7.66 -6.53 -3.89
CA PHE A 68 6.61 -7.23 -3.15
C PHE A 68 6.46 -8.69 -3.54
N GLU A 69 6.68 -9.05 -4.81
CA GLU A 69 6.68 -10.44 -5.24
C GLU A 69 7.82 -11.23 -4.58
N ALA A 70 9.03 -10.67 -4.59
CA ALA A 70 10.18 -11.26 -3.89
C ALA A 70 9.89 -11.44 -2.40
N GLN A 71 9.31 -10.44 -1.73
CA GLN A 71 8.96 -10.54 -0.31
C GLN A 71 7.92 -11.63 -0.02
N ARG A 72 6.91 -11.79 -0.89
CA ARG A 72 5.88 -12.83 -0.75
C ARG A 72 6.47 -14.23 -0.91
N GLN A 73 7.39 -14.41 -1.85
CA GLN A 73 8.09 -15.68 -2.07
C GLN A 73 8.91 -16.05 -0.83
N HIS A 74 9.65 -15.10 -0.24
CA HIS A 74 10.37 -15.33 1.02
C HIS A 74 9.44 -15.70 2.18
N GLN A 75 8.26 -15.08 2.29
CA GLN A 75 7.29 -15.41 3.34
C GLN A 75 6.64 -16.79 3.16
N SER A 76 6.48 -17.26 1.92
CA SER A 76 5.85 -18.55 1.62
C SER A 76 6.81 -19.73 1.78
N ALA A 77 8.12 -19.46 1.82
CA ALA A 77 9.18 -20.45 1.97
C ALA A 77 9.57 -20.73 3.44
N VAL A 78 8.90 -20.09 4.41
CA VAL A 78 9.12 -20.20 5.86
C VAL A 78 7.98 -20.97 6.53
#